data_AF-A0A0N9IC31-F1
#
_entry.id   AF-A0A0N9IC31-F1
#
_cell.length_a   1.000
_cell.length_b   1.000
_cell.length_c   1.000
_cell.angle_alpha   90.00
_cell.angle_beta   90.00
_cell.angle_gamma   90.00
#
_symmetry.space_group_name_H-M   'P 1'
#
loop_
_entity.id
_entity.type
_entity.pdbx_description
1 polymer ?
#
loop_
_entity_poly.entity_id
_entity_poly.type
_entity_poly.pdbx_seq_one_letter_code
_entity_poly.pdbx_strand_id
1 'polypeptide(L)'
;MAGYEVQWGERTRLVGEPVVQLDGLEEREHEVQVRSIDPFGRRSTPVRVTGMPSRAARPALEYTDEFDTTDSVHAEVPGSRWHVSGYRGCIDLGAGRGVKQGQLAVQFGCGADDVVLRSRPAFRLISGNGRLTVVTDAAGPRGELDFDFVPGTSDRIGTRGDAAPELPPGAIRVSISDGGTRLVTTGGEVTPSTARPARRGSGALHKFDVVFTPSGVQVLQDDSIVLTSGVVPSWTTSTVLLGMIGPPGRRSRVHLDTVGMSSVVQPAEQVVEFATALGTQRVLRPQETAPGIGVTRQPLIGAAKARLRATVTLGAGTDPNGMSLQIADRTVPMVPATPGSPAKPGADVTLVAQLPPELFTGDTPALSPLVIRGQGTGAVLESYLEIVGTGPAKRLPDPELSPRLPALPTVTASLRDVNGTDLGKTASANAPFQLEINLDHTLTQRDADDVLPVRGFEVFLNERRIAAIPTDSQGPTIGGTYRLTVSATEELPGDQTLAVRLHPADRQKQPQWTQFTIALLLR
;
A
#
# COMPACT_ATOMS: atom_id res chain seq x y z
N MET A 1 -16.59 22.49 7.81
CA MET A 1 -16.22 22.44 6.38
C MET A 1 -16.40 21.01 5.90
N ALA A 2 -16.92 20.80 4.69
CA ALA A 2 -17.27 19.48 4.16
C ALA A 2 -16.37 19.04 2.97
N GLY A 3 -15.62 19.95 2.36
CA GLY A 3 -14.62 19.66 1.34
C GLY A 3 -14.55 20.76 0.29
N TYR A 4 -14.31 20.40 -0.97
CA TYR A 4 -13.99 21.34 -2.05
C TYR A 4 -14.74 21.00 -3.35
N GLU A 5 -15.05 22.04 -4.12
CA GLU A 5 -15.47 21.98 -5.51
C GLU A 5 -14.31 22.45 -6.38
N VAL A 6 -13.83 21.59 -7.28
CA VAL A 6 -12.75 21.90 -8.21
C VAL A 6 -13.30 21.88 -9.63
N GLN A 7 -13.17 23.00 -10.33
CA GLN A 7 -13.70 23.21 -11.67
C GLN A 7 -12.58 23.56 -12.64
N TRP A 8 -12.58 22.94 -13.82
CA TRP A 8 -11.65 23.25 -14.92
C TRP A 8 -12.36 23.07 -16.26
N GLY A 9 -12.41 24.13 -17.07
CA GLY A 9 -13.31 24.18 -18.22
C GLY A 9 -14.77 23.91 -17.82
N GLU A 10 -15.40 22.94 -18.48
CA GLU A 10 -16.78 22.51 -18.19
C GLU A 10 -16.86 21.37 -17.16
N ARG A 11 -15.70 20.86 -16.68
CA ARG A 11 -15.66 19.74 -15.74
C ARG A 11 -15.68 20.24 -14.30
N THR A 12 -16.33 19.47 -13.43
CA THR A 12 -16.36 19.70 -11.99
C THR A 12 -16.12 18.39 -11.25
N ARG A 13 -15.29 18.45 -10.21
CA ARG A 13 -15.03 17.36 -9.28
C ARG A 13 -15.25 17.83 -7.86
N LEU A 14 -15.90 17.01 -7.05
CA LEU A 14 -16.04 17.26 -5.62
C LEU A 14 -14.99 16.43 -4.89
N VAL A 15 -14.28 17.07 -3.97
CA VAL A 15 -13.11 16.50 -3.31
C VAL A 15 -13.27 16.67 -1.81
N GLY A 16 -13.21 15.56 -1.10
CA GLY A 16 -13.23 15.52 0.35
C GLY A 16 -11.89 15.85 0.99
N GLU A 17 -10.81 15.46 0.33
CA GLU A 17 -9.45 15.65 0.83
C GLU A 17 -8.85 17.02 0.42
N PRO A 18 -7.86 17.54 1.17
CA PRO A 18 -7.27 18.86 0.90
C PRO A 18 -6.35 18.89 -0.33
N VAL A 19 -6.15 17.75 -1.01
CA VAL A 19 -5.29 17.62 -2.19
C VAL A 19 -5.99 16.74 -3.22
N VAL A 20 -5.92 17.15 -4.49
CA VAL A 20 -6.45 16.41 -5.63
C VAL A 20 -5.53 16.57 -6.83
N GLN A 21 -5.39 15.50 -7.60
CA GLN A 21 -4.74 15.54 -8.91
C GLN A 21 -5.80 15.55 -10.02
N LEU A 22 -5.58 16.41 -11.01
CA LEU A 22 -6.37 16.47 -12.24
C LEU A 22 -5.58 15.81 -13.36
N ASP A 23 -6.03 14.64 -13.77
CA ASP A 23 -5.38 13.82 -14.80
C ASP A 23 -6.01 13.99 -16.18
N GLY A 24 -5.27 13.63 -17.23
CA GLY A 24 -5.76 13.64 -18.62
C GLY A 24 -6.05 15.04 -19.17
N LEU A 25 -5.34 16.06 -18.68
CA LEU A 25 -5.41 17.42 -19.19
C LEU A 25 -4.54 17.58 -20.46
N GLU A 26 -5.02 18.37 -21.41
CA GLU A 26 -4.26 18.76 -22.61
C GLU A 26 -3.06 19.65 -22.25
N GLU A 27 -1.96 19.56 -22.99
CA GLU A 27 -0.75 20.38 -22.80
C GLU A 27 -0.98 21.84 -23.28
N ARG A 28 -1.79 22.56 -22.50
CA ARG A 28 -2.09 23.98 -22.66
C ARG A 28 -2.39 24.59 -21.30
N GLU A 29 -2.47 25.90 -21.21
CA GLU A 29 -2.91 26.54 -19.98
C GLU A 29 -4.37 26.18 -19.67
N HIS A 30 -4.63 25.81 -18.41
CA HIS A 30 -5.97 25.61 -17.86
C HIS A 30 -6.16 26.54 -16.68
N GLU A 31 -7.33 27.18 -16.63
CA GLU A 31 -7.81 27.83 -15.40
C GLU A 31 -8.52 26.78 -14.54
N VAL A 32 -8.07 26.66 -13.29
CA VAL A 32 -8.69 25.83 -12.26
C VAL A 32 -9.30 26.76 -11.21
N GLN A 33 -10.57 26.55 -10.91
CA GLN A 33 -11.29 27.25 -9.85
C GLN A 33 -11.55 26.30 -8.69
N VAL A 34 -11.24 26.72 -7.47
CA VAL A 34 -11.46 25.95 -6.25
C VAL A 34 -12.37 26.73 -5.30
N ARG A 35 -13.46 26.11 -4.86
CA ARG A 35 -14.36 26.63 -3.83
C ARG A 35 -14.38 25.69 -2.64
N SER A 36 -14.42 26.22 -1.42
CA SER A 36 -14.74 25.38 -0.25
C SER A 36 -16.25 25.17 -0.18
N ILE A 37 -16.65 23.98 0.30
CA ILE A 37 -18.04 23.58 0.49
C ILE A 37 -18.27 23.39 2.00
N ASP A 38 -19.34 23.98 2.52
CA ASP A 38 -19.79 23.72 3.89
C ASP A 38 -20.74 22.51 3.97
N PRO A 39 -21.06 22.00 5.17
CA PRO A 39 -21.96 20.85 5.30
C PRO A 39 -23.34 21.05 4.64
N PHE A 40 -23.81 22.29 4.48
CA PHE A 40 -25.12 22.59 3.89
C PHE A 40 -25.04 22.89 2.38
N GLY A 41 -23.89 22.65 1.75
CA GLY A 41 -23.70 22.86 0.33
C GLY A 41 -23.51 24.33 -0.05
N ARG A 42 -23.10 25.21 0.87
CA ARG A 42 -22.74 26.59 0.50
C ARG A 42 -21.31 26.63 0.00
N ARG A 43 -21.08 27.38 -1.09
CA ARG A 43 -19.76 27.55 -1.70
C ARG A 43 -19.13 28.88 -1.27
N SER A 44 -17.81 28.89 -1.08
CA SER A 44 -17.04 30.13 -1.00
C SER A 44 -16.97 30.85 -2.36
N THR A 45 -16.45 32.08 -2.34
CA THR A 45 -15.89 32.67 -3.55
C THR A 45 -14.77 31.77 -4.11
N PRO A 46 -14.66 31.62 -5.45
CA PRO A 46 -13.65 30.77 -6.05
C PRO A 46 -12.27 31.40 -5.93
N VAL A 47 -11.29 30.58 -5.55
CA VAL A 47 -9.87 30.86 -5.79
C VAL A 47 -9.55 30.37 -7.19
N ARG A 48 -8.87 31.19 -7.99
CA ARG A 48 -8.47 30.83 -9.37
C ARG A 48 -6.97 30.64 -9.42
N VAL A 49 -6.55 29.61 -10.13
CA VAL A 49 -5.15 29.35 -10.46
C VAL A 49 -5.07 28.94 -11.91
N THR A 50 -4.08 29.44 -12.64
CA THR A 50 -3.77 28.92 -13.97
C THR A 50 -2.55 28.01 -13.87
N GLY A 51 -2.57 26.95 -14.68
CA GLY A 51 -1.46 26.02 -14.76
C GLY A 51 -1.47 25.30 -16.10
N MET A 52 -0.28 25.01 -16.61
CA MET A 52 -0.11 24.14 -17.76
C MET A 52 0.36 22.78 -17.23
N PRO A 53 -0.34 21.67 -17.52
CA PRO A 53 0.15 20.35 -17.18
C PRO A 53 1.44 20.15 -17.97
N SER A 54 2.52 19.95 -17.25
CA SER A 54 3.79 19.56 -17.84
C SER A 54 4.26 18.30 -17.14
N ARG A 55 4.81 17.35 -17.91
CA ARG A 55 5.69 16.36 -17.29
C ARG A 55 6.92 17.15 -16.88
N ALA A 56 7.17 17.27 -15.56
CA ALA A 56 8.40 17.87 -15.07
C ALA A 56 9.58 17.23 -15.82
N ALA A 57 10.57 18.06 -16.19
CA ALA A 57 11.75 17.58 -16.90
C ALA A 57 12.35 16.41 -16.12
N ARG A 58 12.35 15.23 -16.73
CA ARG A 58 12.79 14.00 -16.07
C ARG A 58 14.28 14.14 -15.77
N PRO A 59 14.73 13.89 -14.54
CA PRO A 59 16.16 13.78 -14.29
C PRO A 59 16.72 12.69 -15.22
N ALA A 60 17.88 12.93 -15.81
CA ALA A 60 18.57 11.92 -16.63
C ALA A 60 19.09 10.81 -15.70
N LEU A 61 18.23 9.83 -15.41
CA LEU A 61 18.54 8.66 -14.59
C LEU A 61 19.00 7.52 -15.50
N GLU A 62 20.05 6.79 -15.08
CA GLU A 62 20.59 5.65 -15.84
C GLU A 62 19.54 4.54 -16.00
N TYR A 63 18.71 4.34 -14.98
CA TYR A 63 17.63 3.37 -14.98
C TYR A 63 16.30 4.07 -14.68
N THR A 64 15.28 3.79 -15.50
CA THR A 64 13.92 4.28 -15.31
C THR A 64 12.91 3.21 -15.72
N ASP A 65 11.91 2.99 -14.87
CA ASP A 65 10.73 2.21 -15.16
C ASP A 65 9.48 3.07 -15.02
N GLU A 66 8.77 3.27 -16.12
CA GLU A 66 7.61 4.16 -16.23
C GLU A 66 6.30 3.38 -16.18
N PHE A 67 6.35 2.05 -16.13
CA PHE A 67 5.17 1.20 -16.08
C PHE A 67 4.16 1.45 -17.22
N ASP A 68 4.62 1.96 -18.37
CA ASP A 68 3.84 2.03 -19.63
C ASP A 68 3.20 0.68 -19.97
N THR A 69 3.87 -0.41 -19.55
CA THR A 69 3.34 -1.77 -19.51
C THR A 69 3.63 -2.39 -18.14
N THR A 70 2.91 -3.46 -17.81
CA THR A 70 3.13 -4.27 -16.60
C THR A 70 4.21 -5.34 -16.76
N ASP A 71 4.88 -5.43 -17.92
CA ASP A 71 5.90 -6.48 -18.18
C ASP A 71 7.07 -6.43 -17.18
N SER A 72 7.37 -5.26 -16.63
CA SER A 72 8.46 -5.06 -15.67
C SER A 72 8.21 -5.69 -14.30
N VAL A 73 6.98 -6.13 -14.01
CA VAL A 73 6.60 -6.78 -12.74
C VAL A 73 6.11 -8.23 -12.94
N HIS A 74 6.06 -8.72 -14.18
CA HIS A 74 5.59 -10.08 -14.48
C HIS A 74 6.72 -11.10 -14.31
N ALA A 75 6.50 -12.07 -13.43
CA ALA A 75 7.47 -13.10 -13.05
C ALA A 75 7.93 -13.95 -14.26
N GLU A 76 7.04 -14.20 -15.20
CA GLU A 76 7.22 -15.07 -16.35
C GLU A 76 7.93 -14.39 -17.53
N VAL A 77 8.09 -13.05 -17.49
CA VAL A 77 8.74 -12.27 -18.54
C VAL A 77 10.25 -12.25 -18.30
N PRO A 78 11.08 -12.85 -19.20
CA PRO A 78 12.52 -12.73 -19.11
C PRO A 78 12.94 -11.26 -19.11
N GLY A 79 13.72 -10.85 -18.11
CA GLY A 79 14.14 -9.46 -17.98
C GLY A 79 13.14 -8.53 -17.32
N SER A 80 12.08 -9.08 -16.72
CA SER A 80 11.29 -8.36 -15.72
C SER A 80 12.22 -7.66 -14.73
N ARG A 81 11.90 -6.40 -14.43
CA ARG A 81 12.80 -5.49 -13.71
C ARG A 81 12.60 -5.55 -12.20
N TRP A 82 11.44 -6.06 -11.78
CA TRP A 82 11.03 -6.15 -10.39
C TRP A 82 10.56 -7.56 -10.06
N HIS A 83 10.99 -8.05 -8.91
CA HIS A 83 10.32 -9.16 -8.25
C HIS A 83 9.22 -8.62 -7.33
N VAL A 84 8.03 -9.21 -7.38
CA VAL A 84 6.86 -8.81 -6.58
C VAL A 84 6.71 -9.78 -5.41
N SER A 85 6.95 -9.31 -4.20
CA SER A 85 6.73 -10.06 -2.96
C SER A 85 5.47 -9.56 -2.24
N GLY A 86 4.51 -10.45 -2.01
CA GLY A 86 3.23 -10.10 -1.39
C GLY A 86 2.34 -11.32 -1.14
N TYR A 87 1.35 -11.16 -0.26
CA TYR A 87 0.42 -12.25 0.04
C TYR A 87 -0.54 -12.48 -1.14
N ARG A 88 -0.44 -13.66 -1.75
CA ARG A 88 -1.25 -14.03 -2.92
C ARG A 88 -2.73 -14.06 -2.59
N GLY A 89 -3.55 -13.50 -3.48
CA GLY A 89 -5.00 -13.37 -3.27
C GLY A 89 -5.40 -12.16 -2.44
N CYS A 90 -4.43 -11.46 -1.82
CA CYS A 90 -4.67 -10.17 -1.16
C CYS A 90 -3.99 -9.01 -1.89
N ILE A 91 -3.00 -9.27 -2.74
CA ILE A 91 -2.33 -8.25 -3.56
C ILE A 91 -2.55 -8.58 -5.05
N ASP A 92 -3.10 -7.63 -5.79
CA ASP A 92 -3.23 -7.68 -7.24
C ASP A 92 -2.51 -6.50 -7.89
N LEU A 93 -1.70 -6.77 -8.92
CA LEU A 93 -1.00 -5.76 -9.71
C LEU A 93 -1.57 -5.75 -11.13
N GLY A 94 -1.82 -4.59 -11.70
CA GLY A 94 -2.28 -4.49 -13.07
C GLY A 94 -2.08 -3.10 -13.65
N ALA A 95 -2.34 -2.96 -14.95
CA ALA A 95 -2.32 -1.66 -15.59
C ALA A 95 -3.40 -0.73 -15.00
N GLY A 96 -3.04 0.52 -14.75
CA GLY A 96 -4.00 1.58 -14.44
C GLY A 96 -5.01 1.77 -15.58
N ARG A 97 -6.24 2.15 -15.23
CA ARG A 97 -7.35 2.33 -16.18
C ARG A 97 -7.79 3.79 -16.23
N GLY A 98 -8.44 4.18 -17.34
CA GLY A 98 -8.98 5.52 -17.53
C GLY A 98 -7.90 6.58 -17.44
N VAL A 99 -8.04 7.53 -16.52
CA VAL A 99 -7.10 8.66 -16.37
C VAL A 99 -5.75 8.26 -15.74
N LYS A 100 -5.64 7.03 -15.20
CA LYS A 100 -4.40 6.45 -14.64
C LYS A 100 -3.71 5.48 -15.62
N GLN A 101 -4.09 5.50 -16.90
CA GLN A 101 -3.45 4.66 -17.92
C GLN A 101 -1.95 4.98 -18.02
N GLY A 102 -1.12 3.94 -18.12
CA GLY A 102 0.35 4.07 -18.16
C GLY A 102 1.00 4.06 -16.77
N GLN A 103 0.25 3.72 -15.72
CA GLN A 103 0.76 3.53 -14.37
C GLN A 103 0.55 2.09 -13.93
N LEU A 104 1.40 1.60 -13.02
CA LEU A 104 1.16 0.33 -12.34
C LEU A 104 0.20 0.56 -11.18
N ALA A 105 -0.98 -0.05 -11.23
CA ALA A 105 -1.92 -0.08 -10.13
C ALA A 105 -1.63 -1.28 -9.21
N VAL A 106 -1.60 -1.02 -7.90
CA VAL A 106 -1.40 -2.00 -6.84
C VAL A 106 -2.65 -1.97 -5.96
N GLN A 107 -3.40 -3.08 -5.93
CA GLN A 107 -4.62 -3.21 -5.16
C GLN A 107 -4.40 -4.11 -3.94
N PHE A 108 -4.80 -3.60 -2.77
CA PHE A 108 -4.79 -4.30 -1.49
C PHE A 108 -6.21 -4.78 -1.18
N GLY A 109 -6.40 -6.09 -1.11
CA GLY A 109 -7.69 -6.77 -1.04
C GLY A 109 -8.13 -7.18 0.37
N CYS A 110 -7.19 -7.47 1.27
CA CYS A 110 -7.45 -7.97 2.63
C CYS A 110 -7.15 -6.91 3.71
N GLY A 111 -6.47 -5.82 3.32
CA GLY A 111 -6.51 -4.53 3.98
C GLY A 111 -5.52 -4.31 5.11
N ALA A 112 -4.64 -5.23 5.44
CA ALA A 112 -3.40 -4.94 6.17
C ALA A 112 -2.19 -5.49 5.41
N ASP A 113 -2.36 -5.65 4.10
CA ASP A 113 -1.39 -6.30 3.24
C ASP A 113 -0.29 -5.31 2.86
N ASP A 114 0.90 -5.84 2.72
CA ASP A 114 2.06 -5.15 2.19
C ASP A 114 2.55 -5.86 0.93
N VAL A 115 2.98 -5.06 -0.03
CA VAL A 115 3.70 -5.55 -1.21
C VAL A 115 5.07 -4.91 -1.24
N VAL A 116 6.07 -5.68 -1.66
CA VAL A 116 7.43 -5.21 -1.82
C VAL A 116 7.87 -5.49 -3.25
N LEU A 117 8.26 -4.44 -3.97
CA LEU A 117 8.91 -4.56 -5.27
C LEU A 117 10.43 -4.56 -5.05
N ARG A 118 11.07 -5.70 -5.25
CA ARG A 118 12.53 -5.83 -5.21
C ARG A 118 13.10 -5.51 -6.58
N SER A 119 14.01 -4.54 -6.67
CA SER A 119 14.74 -4.25 -7.90
C SER A 119 15.62 -5.43 -8.28
N ARG A 120 15.58 -5.85 -9.54
CA ARG A 120 16.54 -6.82 -10.09
C ARG A 120 17.91 -6.21 -10.40
N PRO A 121 18.01 -5.02 -11.02
CA PRO A 121 19.28 -4.31 -11.04
C PRO A 121 19.61 -3.77 -9.65
N ALA A 122 20.86 -3.94 -9.23
CA ALA A 122 21.35 -3.38 -7.97
C ALA A 122 21.61 -1.87 -8.16
N PHE A 123 21.12 -1.05 -7.23
CA PHE A 123 21.45 0.36 -7.11
C PHE A 123 22.93 0.55 -6.78
N ARG A 124 23.57 1.56 -7.38
CA ARG A 124 25.01 1.81 -7.22
C ARG A 124 25.28 3.27 -6.86
N LEU A 125 26.15 3.46 -5.86
CA LEU A 125 26.71 4.76 -5.51
C LEU A 125 27.99 5.02 -6.31
N ILE A 126 28.09 6.21 -6.90
CA ILE A 126 29.29 6.69 -7.61
C ILE A 126 29.97 7.75 -6.76
N SER A 127 31.14 7.43 -6.21
CA SER A 127 31.86 8.30 -5.26
C SER A 127 30.99 8.75 -4.09
N GLY A 128 30.17 7.83 -3.56
CA GLY A 128 29.21 8.11 -2.47
C GLY A 128 27.92 8.81 -2.89
N ASN A 129 27.75 9.16 -4.18
CA ASN A 129 26.55 9.81 -4.68
C ASN A 129 25.58 8.82 -5.31
N GLY A 130 24.29 8.98 -5.04
CA GLY A 130 23.23 8.24 -5.72
C GLY A 130 21.85 8.84 -5.46
N ARG A 131 20.89 8.54 -6.33
CA ARG A 131 19.49 8.97 -6.19
C ARG A 131 18.54 7.85 -6.59
N LEU A 132 17.57 7.57 -5.74
CA LEU A 132 16.34 6.86 -6.08
C LEU A 132 15.21 7.90 -6.19
N THR A 133 14.45 7.87 -7.29
CA THR A 133 13.28 8.71 -7.50
C THR A 133 12.06 7.81 -7.67
N VAL A 134 10.98 8.06 -6.94
CA VAL A 134 9.70 7.36 -7.08
C VAL A 134 8.57 8.37 -7.18
N VAL A 135 7.71 8.21 -8.18
CA VAL A 135 6.48 9.01 -8.35
C VAL A 135 5.29 8.10 -8.11
N THR A 136 4.52 8.39 -7.05
CA THR A 136 3.43 7.54 -6.58
C THR A 136 2.43 8.31 -5.72
N ASP A 137 1.20 7.81 -5.63
CA ASP A 137 0.22 8.27 -4.64
C ASP A 137 0.33 7.54 -3.29
N ALA A 138 1.31 6.63 -3.14
CA ALA A 138 1.76 6.11 -1.85
C ALA A 138 2.72 7.12 -1.16
N ALA A 139 2.83 7.21 0.16
CA ALA A 139 1.89 6.73 1.15
C ALA A 139 0.66 7.65 1.15
N GLY A 140 -0.41 7.17 0.51
CA GLY A 140 -1.72 7.78 0.61
C GLY A 140 -2.20 7.75 2.06
N PRO A 141 -3.30 8.42 2.38
CA PRO A 141 -3.70 8.59 3.78
C PRO A 141 -3.87 7.26 4.54
N ARG A 142 -3.22 7.17 5.71
CA ARG A 142 -3.09 5.98 6.58
C ARG A 142 -2.37 4.77 5.97
N GLY A 143 -1.78 4.91 4.79
CA GLY A 143 -0.84 3.94 4.23
C GLY A 143 0.59 4.23 4.65
N GLU A 144 1.51 3.39 4.19
CA GLU A 144 2.95 3.56 4.38
C GLU A 144 3.70 3.23 3.09
N LEU A 145 4.81 3.93 2.87
CA LEU A 145 5.73 3.75 1.76
C LEU A 145 7.14 3.59 2.34
N ASP A 146 7.77 2.46 2.05
CA ASP A 146 9.12 2.11 2.50
C ASP A 146 10.07 2.07 1.30
N PHE A 147 11.23 2.71 1.45
CA PHE A 147 12.39 2.53 0.59
C PHE A 147 13.49 1.85 1.39
N ASP A 148 13.76 0.59 1.09
CA ASP A 148 14.88 -0.15 1.67
C ASP A 148 16.05 -0.23 0.71
N PHE A 149 17.24 0.04 1.23
CA PHE A 149 18.50 -0.17 0.54
C PHE A 149 19.28 -1.25 1.28
N VAL A 150 19.33 -2.45 0.69
CA VAL A 150 19.82 -3.65 1.37
C VAL A 150 21.13 -4.12 0.73
N PRO A 151 22.23 -4.30 1.49
CA PRO A 151 23.50 -4.83 0.98
C PRO A 151 23.44 -6.36 0.78
N GLY A 152 22.46 -6.81 0.02
CA GLY A 152 22.12 -8.20 -0.26
C GLY A 152 20.96 -8.24 -1.25
N THR A 153 20.36 -9.41 -1.47
CA THR A 153 19.27 -9.56 -2.45
C THR A 153 17.94 -9.93 -1.80
N SER A 154 17.71 -9.63 -0.52
CA SER A 154 16.46 -10.04 0.15
C SER A 154 15.21 -9.52 -0.57
N ASP A 155 14.14 -10.32 -0.61
CA ASP A 155 12.83 -9.91 -1.14
C ASP A 155 12.09 -9.04 -0.13
N ARG A 156 12.33 -9.29 1.17
CA ARG A 156 11.79 -8.55 2.31
C ARG A 156 12.80 -8.45 3.44
N ILE A 157 12.69 -7.41 4.25
CA ILE A 157 13.47 -7.23 5.49
C ILE A 157 12.59 -6.64 6.60
N GLY A 158 13.08 -6.75 7.84
CA GLY A 158 12.47 -6.13 9.01
C GLY A 158 11.52 -7.06 9.77
N THR A 159 10.96 -6.54 10.85
CA THR A 159 9.93 -7.22 11.66
C THR A 159 8.57 -6.58 11.35
N ARG A 160 7.58 -7.38 10.95
CA ARG A 160 6.25 -6.87 10.59
C ARG A 160 5.58 -6.19 11.80
N GLY A 161 4.96 -5.04 11.57
CA GLY A 161 4.23 -4.28 12.59
C GLY A 161 5.10 -3.69 13.70
N ASP A 162 6.43 -3.77 13.58
CA ASP A 162 7.37 -3.14 14.50
C ASP A 162 7.68 -1.73 14.01
N ALA A 163 7.36 -0.74 14.86
CA ALA A 163 7.67 0.65 14.56
C ALA A 163 9.17 0.94 14.60
N ALA A 164 10.04 0.04 15.07
CA ALA A 164 11.51 0.19 14.99
C ALA A 164 12.12 -1.17 14.60
N PRO A 165 11.90 -1.62 13.35
CA PRO A 165 12.27 -2.95 12.95
C PRO A 165 13.79 -3.11 12.99
N GLU A 166 14.24 -4.25 13.48
CA GLU A 166 15.64 -4.64 13.33
C GLU A 166 15.91 -4.97 11.87
N LEU A 167 16.91 -4.32 11.28
CA LEU A 167 17.26 -4.46 9.88
C LEU A 167 18.58 -5.24 9.73
N PRO A 168 18.84 -5.89 8.59
CA PRO A 168 20.16 -6.45 8.30
C PRO A 168 21.27 -5.39 8.40
N PRO A 169 22.49 -5.76 8.81
CA PRO A 169 23.60 -4.84 8.94
C PRO A 169 23.83 -4.02 7.66
N GLY A 170 23.96 -2.69 7.82
CA GLY A 170 24.16 -1.75 6.72
C GLY A 170 22.92 -1.44 5.89
N ALA A 171 21.76 -2.08 6.16
CA ALA A 171 20.52 -1.71 5.51
C ALA A 171 20.03 -0.33 5.98
N ILE A 172 19.46 0.44 5.06
CA ILE A 172 18.87 1.75 5.34
C ILE A 172 17.42 1.70 4.88
N ARG A 173 16.47 1.95 5.79
CA ARG A 173 15.04 2.12 5.48
C ARG A 173 14.66 3.58 5.60
N VAL A 174 13.95 4.08 4.60
CA VAL A 174 13.20 5.33 4.67
C VAL A 174 11.71 5.00 4.65
N SER A 175 11.01 5.31 5.73
CA SER A 175 9.57 5.07 5.88
C SER A 175 8.80 6.38 5.81
N ILE A 176 7.74 6.43 5.01
CA ILE A 176 6.90 7.61 4.81
C ILE A 176 5.48 7.29 5.28
N SER A 177 5.16 7.91 6.41
CA SER A 177 3.95 7.93 7.21
C SER A 177 2.98 9.10 7.02
N ASP A 178 1.69 8.94 7.35
CA ASP A 178 0.88 10.09 7.86
C ASP A 178 1.57 10.75 9.07
N GLY A 179 2.33 9.97 9.85
CA GLY A 179 3.15 10.45 10.96
C GLY A 179 4.42 11.22 10.57
N GLY A 180 4.75 11.29 9.27
CA GLY A 180 5.95 11.94 8.75
C GLY A 180 6.95 10.97 8.11
N THR A 181 8.14 11.47 7.80
CA THR A 181 9.23 10.66 7.23
C THR A 181 10.19 10.22 8.33
N ARG A 182 10.63 8.96 8.29
CA ARG A 182 11.55 8.37 9.24
C ARG A 182 12.67 7.64 8.51
N LEU A 183 13.85 7.65 9.11
CA LEU A 183 14.99 6.86 8.64
C LEU A 183 15.39 5.86 9.74
N VAL A 184 15.53 4.59 9.37
CA VAL A 184 15.95 3.50 10.25
C VAL A 184 17.23 2.89 9.70
N THR A 185 18.26 2.85 10.53
CA THR A 185 19.57 2.27 10.22
C THR A 185 20.39 2.10 11.50
N THR A 186 21.52 1.41 11.40
CA THR A 186 22.48 1.28 12.49
C THR A 186 23.32 2.56 12.60
N GLY A 187 22.91 3.49 13.47
CA GLY A 187 23.67 4.69 13.83
C GLY A 187 23.32 5.96 13.03
N GLY A 188 24.01 7.06 13.37
CA GLY A 188 23.85 8.39 12.78
C GLY A 188 22.72 9.22 13.37
N GLU A 189 22.92 10.54 13.42
CA GLU A 189 21.91 11.48 13.89
C GLU A 189 20.93 11.77 12.76
N VAL A 190 19.64 11.64 13.07
CA VAL A 190 18.54 11.98 12.16
C VAL A 190 18.01 13.35 12.55
N THR A 191 18.01 14.28 11.60
CA THR A 191 17.44 15.61 11.79
C THR A 191 16.17 15.73 10.96
N PRO A 192 14.98 15.75 11.60
CA PRO A 192 13.75 16.06 10.90
C PRO A 192 13.82 17.46 10.29
N SER A 193 13.29 17.62 9.07
CA SER A 193 13.16 18.96 8.50
C SER A 193 12.09 19.75 9.25
N THR A 194 12.28 21.06 9.38
CA THR A 194 11.23 21.99 9.84
C THR A 194 10.21 22.29 8.73
N ALA A 195 10.52 21.92 7.49
CA ALA A 195 9.60 22.05 6.37
C ALA A 195 8.37 21.17 6.59
N ARG A 196 7.18 21.73 6.36
CA ARG A 196 5.95 20.95 6.31
C ARG A 196 5.84 20.35 4.90
N PRO A 197 5.97 19.03 4.71
CA PRO A 197 5.76 18.43 3.41
C PRO A 197 4.37 18.77 2.87
N ALA A 198 4.23 18.76 1.55
CA ALA A 198 2.91 18.82 0.94
C ALA A 198 2.03 17.71 1.54
N ARG A 199 0.75 18.04 1.79
CA ARG A 199 -0.20 17.01 2.23
C ARG A 199 -0.36 15.99 1.11
N ARG A 200 -0.50 14.72 1.47
CA ARG A 200 -0.77 13.65 0.53
C ARG A 200 -2.26 13.39 0.48
N GLY A 201 -2.80 13.30 -0.73
CA GLY A 201 -4.21 13.00 -0.99
C GLY A 201 -4.35 11.64 -1.66
N SER A 202 -5.50 11.01 -1.51
CA SER A 202 -5.85 9.76 -2.19
C SER A 202 -5.81 9.97 -3.71
N GLY A 203 -5.01 9.15 -4.41
CA GLY A 203 -4.87 9.22 -5.86
C GLY A 203 -4.02 10.39 -6.38
N ALA A 204 -3.45 11.23 -5.50
CA ALA A 204 -2.58 12.33 -5.88
C ALA A 204 -1.12 11.86 -5.83
N LEU A 205 -0.43 11.93 -6.96
CA LEU A 205 0.97 11.54 -7.07
C LEU A 205 1.85 12.59 -6.40
N HIS A 206 2.88 12.09 -5.74
CA HIS A 206 3.97 12.85 -5.18
C HIS A 206 5.28 12.28 -5.69
N LYS A 207 6.28 13.16 -5.85
CA LYS A 207 7.64 12.77 -6.19
C LYS A 207 8.44 12.62 -4.91
N PHE A 208 9.01 11.45 -4.70
CA PHE A 208 9.94 11.18 -3.60
C PHE A 208 11.34 10.95 -4.15
N ASP A 209 12.31 11.66 -3.60
CA ASP A 209 13.73 11.41 -3.88
C ASP A 209 14.43 10.97 -2.59
N VAL A 210 15.17 9.86 -2.66
CA VAL A 210 16.18 9.49 -1.66
C VAL A 210 17.55 9.74 -2.27
N VAL A 211 18.27 10.72 -1.74
CA VAL A 211 19.56 11.19 -2.26
C VAL A 211 20.66 10.83 -1.27
N PHE A 212 21.62 10.06 -1.75
CA PHE A 212 22.85 9.74 -1.05
C PHE A 212 23.95 10.69 -1.51
N THR A 213 24.71 11.19 -0.55
CA THR A 213 25.92 11.99 -0.78
C THR A 213 27.03 11.50 0.15
N PRO A 214 28.29 11.91 -0.07
CA PRO A 214 29.37 11.64 0.88
C PRO A 214 29.13 12.18 2.30
N SER A 215 28.19 13.11 2.48
CA SER A 215 27.85 13.71 3.77
C SER A 215 26.62 13.08 4.44
N GLY A 216 25.87 12.22 3.75
CA GLY A 216 24.73 11.53 4.34
C GLY A 216 23.57 11.24 3.39
N VAL A 217 22.37 11.16 3.95
CA VAL A 217 21.11 10.91 3.23
C VAL A 217 20.20 12.12 3.32
N GLN A 218 19.57 12.48 2.20
CA GLN A 218 18.49 13.46 2.14
C GLN A 218 17.25 12.80 1.54
N VAL A 219 16.09 13.08 2.10
CA VAL A 219 14.80 12.65 1.57
C VAL A 219 14.01 13.90 1.18
N LEU A 220 13.49 13.90 -0.04
CA LEU A 220 12.68 14.98 -0.57
C LEU A 220 11.28 14.47 -0.92
N GLN A 221 10.28 15.32 -0.70
CA GLN A 221 8.93 15.16 -1.24
C GLN A 221 8.62 16.42 -2.07
N ASP A 222 8.29 16.24 -3.34
CA ASP A 222 7.99 17.31 -4.29
C ASP A 222 9.09 18.40 -4.28
N ASP A 223 10.33 17.94 -4.41
CA ASP A 223 11.57 18.74 -4.39
C ASP A 223 11.84 19.52 -3.08
N SER A 224 11.03 19.29 -2.03
CA SER A 224 11.25 19.87 -0.69
C SER A 224 11.88 18.85 0.25
N ILE A 225 12.96 19.22 0.94
CA ILE A 225 13.64 18.34 1.91
C ILE A 225 12.73 18.09 3.12
N VAL A 226 12.41 16.82 3.38
CA VAL A 226 11.58 16.37 4.51
C VAL A 226 12.39 15.71 5.62
N LEU A 227 13.56 15.16 5.30
CA LEU A 227 14.45 14.54 6.26
C LEU A 227 15.90 14.63 5.79
N THR A 228 16.82 14.87 6.73
CA THR A 228 18.26 14.69 6.52
C THR A 228 18.86 13.80 7.59
N SER A 229 19.93 13.11 7.25
CA SER A 229 20.68 12.26 8.18
C SER A 229 22.15 12.25 7.80
N GLY A 230 23.04 12.27 8.79
CA GLY A 230 24.49 12.14 8.59
C GLY A 230 24.97 10.72 8.28
N VAL A 231 24.05 9.78 8.10
CA VAL A 231 24.36 8.36 7.82
C VAL A 231 24.96 8.23 6.43
N VAL A 232 26.17 7.68 6.36
CA VAL A 232 26.83 7.33 5.11
C VAL A 232 26.74 5.81 4.92
N PRO A 233 26.26 5.31 3.77
CA PRO A 233 26.22 3.87 3.49
C PRO A 233 27.60 3.22 3.59
N SER A 234 27.66 2.06 4.24
CA SER A 234 28.88 1.22 4.25
C SER A 234 29.07 0.40 2.97
N TRP A 235 28.07 0.41 2.09
CA TRP A 235 28.04 -0.31 0.83
C TRP A 235 28.11 0.67 -0.35
N THR A 236 28.64 0.20 -1.47
CA THR A 236 28.61 0.91 -2.77
C THR A 236 27.50 0.41 -3.68
N THR A 237 26.94 -0.77 -3.37
CA THR A 237 25.82 -1.37 -4.10
C THR A 237 24.77 -1.90 -3.12
N SER A 238 23.51 -1.77 -3.48
CA SER A 238 22.39 -2.30 -2.72
C SER A 238 21.25 -2.73 -3.63
N THR A 239 20.41 -3.65 -3.15
CA THR A 239 19.11 -3.90 -3.75
C THR A 239 18.11 -2.90 -3.19
N VAL A 240 17.28 -2.33 -4.05
CA VAL A 240 16.19 -1.43 -3.64
C VAL A 240 14.94 -2.26 -3.43
N LEU A 241 14.32 -2.13 -2.26
CA LEU A 241 12.97 -2.65 -2.02
C LEU A 241 12.01 -1.47 -1.88
N LEU A 242 10.97 -1.47 -2.70
CA LEU A 242 9.88 -0.51 -2.63
C LEU A 242 8.70 -1.18 -1.94
N GLY A 243 8.54 -0.92 -0.64
CA GLY A 243 7.44 -1.43 0.17
C GLY A 243 6.25 -0.49 0.13
N MET A 244 5.05 -1.00 -0.14
CA MET A 244 3.80 -0.27 -0.04
C MET A 244 2.84 -1.01 0.87
N ILE A 245 2.27 -0.31 1.84
CA ILE A 245 1.37 -0.88 2.85
C ILE A 245 0.02 -0.17 2.79
N GLY A 246 -1.04 -0.96 2.63
CA GLY A 246 -2.42 -0.46 2.65
C GLY A 246 -2.88 -0.07 4.07
N PRO A 247 -3.89 0.81 4.21
CA PRO A 247 -4.43 1.20 5.50
C PRO A 247 -5.17 0.03 6.17
N PRO A 248 -4.96 -0.23 7.47
CA PRO A 248 -5.43 -1.43 8.16
C PRO A 248 -6.95 -1.64 8.06
N GLY A 249 -7.34 -2.89 7.76
CA GLY A 249 -8.73 -3.35 7.69
C GLY A 249 -9.52 -2.83 6.48
N ARG A 250 -8.85 -2.27 5.46
CA ARG A 250 -9.54 -1.65 4.31
C ARG A 250 -8.90 -1.98 2.98
N ARG A 251 -9.76 -2.16 1.97
CA ARG A 251 -9.29 -2.25 0.60
C ARG A 251 -8.77 -0.90 0.15
N SER A 252 -7.64 -0.89 -0.54
CA SER A 252 -7.07 0.32 -1.10
C SER A 252 -6.42 0.04 -2.44
N ARG A 253 -6.12 1.12 -3.17
CA ARG A 253 -5.32 1.08 -4.37
C ARG A 253 -4.33 2.23 -4.33
N VAL A 254 -3.10 1.93 -4.73
CA VAL A 254 -2.06 2.92 -5.01
C VAL A 254 -1.56 2.72 -6.44
N HIS A 255 -0.89 3.73 -6.97
CA HIS A 255 -0.38 3.79 -8.32
C HIS A 255 1.10 4.18 -8.30
N LEU A 256 1.93 3.43 -9.02
CA LEU A 256 3.30 3.81 -9.34
C LEU A 256 3.34 4.36 -10.76
N ASP A 257 3.76 5.60 -10.89
CA ASP A 257 3.93 6.27 -12.18
C ASP A 257 5.35 6.11 -12.70
N THR A 258 6.35 6.22 -11.83
CA THR A 258 7.75 6.03 -12.24
C THR A 258 8.61 5.60 -11.05
N VAL A 259 9.57 4.72 -11.31
CA VAL A 259 10.71 4.47 -10.42
C VAL A 259 12.01 4.63 -11.22
N GLY A 260 12.95 5.41 -10.71
CA GLY A 260 14.23 5.64 -11.37
C GLY A 260 15.41 5.64 -10.41
N MET A 261 16.57 5.24 -10.93
CA MET A 261 17.82 5.13 -10.19
C MET A 261 18.94 5.85 -10.96
N SER A 262 19.71 6.68 -10.27
CA SER A 262 20.81 7.45 -10.88
C SER A 262 21.91 6.56 -11.47
N SER A 263 22.18 5.42 -10.84
CA SER A 263 23.08 4.41 -11.37
C SER A 263 22.73 3.02 -10.88
N VAL A 264 22.98 2.02 -11.72
CA VAL A 264 22.73 0.61 -11.44
C VAL A 264 23.89 -0.27 -11.90
N VAL A 265 23.92 -1.52 -11.44
CA VAL A 265 24.81 -2.56 -11.95
C VAL A 265 24.13 -3.25 -13.14
N GLN A 266 24.80 -3.29 -14.30
CA GLN A 266 24.29 -3.86 -15.56
C GLN A 266 25.28 -4.88 -16.17
N PRO A 267 24.80 -5.86 -16.97
CA PRO A 267 23.39 -6.24 -17.12
C PRO A 267 22.90 -7.07 -15.94
N ALA A 268 21.63 -6.89 -15.55
CA ALA A 268 20.99 -7.79 -14.58
C ALA A 268 20.82 -9.20 -15.18
N GLU A 269 20.98 -10.23 -14.34
CA GLU A 269 20.77 -11.63 -14.73
C GLU A 269 19.31 -11.81 -15.20
N GLN A 270 19.14 -12.33 -16.41
CA GLN A 270 17.83 -12.53 -17.01
C GLN A 270 17.24 -13.84 -16.47
N VAL A 271 16.32 -13.73 -15.52
CA VAL A 271 15.62 -14.88 -14.91
C VAL A 271 14.13 -14.84 -15.17
N VAL A 272 13.55 -16.04 -15.26
CA VAL A 272 12.11 -16.27 -15.22
C VAL A 272 11.77 -16.85 -13.85
N GLU A 273 10.70 -16.38 -13.24
CA GLU A 273 10.24 -16.81 -11.93
C GLU A 273 9.05 -17.77 -12.04
N PHE A 274 9.13 -18.89 -11.33
CA PHE A 274 8.03 -19.84 -11.21
C PHE A 274 7.59 -19.97 -9.76
N ALA A 275 6.36 -19.54 -9.52
CA ALA A 275 5.61 -19.81 -8.31
C ALA A 275 5.76 -21.27 -7.87
N THR A 276 6.26 -21.48 -6.65
CA THR A 276 6.49 -22.83 -6.14
C THR A 276 5.80 -22.99 -4.79
N ALA A 277 4.86 -23.92 -4.69
CA ALA A 277 4.26 -24.28 -3.42
C ALA A 277 5.13 -25.32 -2.72
N LEU A 278 5.66 -24.99 -1.54
CA LEU A 278 6.25 -26.00 -0.67
C LEU A 278 5.17 -26.95 -0.16
N GLY A 279 5.55 -28.18 0.16
CA GLY A 279 4.66 -29.16 0.78
C GLY A 279 4.12 -28.73 2.15
N THR A 280 4.73 -27.72 2.77
CA THR A 280 4.29 -27.10 4.03
C THR A 280 4.48 -25.58 4.00
N GLN A 281 3.55 -24.85 4.62
CA GLN A 281 3.69 -23.40 4.85
C GLN A 281 4.52 -23.06 6.11
N ARG A 282 5.24 -24.04 6.64
CA ARG A 282 6.12 -23.89 7.79
C ARG A 282 7.44 -24.60 7.58
N VAL A 283 8.45 -24.14 8.30
CA VAL A 283 9.73 -24.84 8.44
C VAL A 283 9.51 -26.13 9.24
N LEU A 284 9.94 -27.26 8.69
CA LEU A 284 9.89 -28.56 9.35
C LEU A 284 11.14 -28.78 10.20
N ARG A 285 10.98 -29.49 11.32
CA ARG A 285 12.15 -29.93 12.09
C ARG A 285 12.95 -30.96 11.29
N PRO A 286 14.27 -31.13 11.52
CA PRO A 286 15.08 -32.03 10.71
C PRO A 286 14.58 -33.47 10.65
N GLN A 287 14.00 -33.99 11.75
CA GLN A 287 13.50 -35.36 11.86
C GLN A 287 12.01 -35.51 11.53
N GLU A 288 11.33 -34.42 11.20
CA GLU A 288 9.91 -34.46 10.91
C GLU A 288 9.63 -35.07 9.54
N THR A 289 8.59 -35.90 9.46
CA THR A 289 8.18 -36.52 8.19
C THR A 289 7.66 -35.45 7.24
N ALA A 290 8.24 -35.38 6.04
CA ALA A 290 7.78 -34.46 5.00
C ALA A 290 6.55 -35.04 4.30
N PRO A 291 5.51 -34.23 4.01
CA PRO A 291 4.42 -34.67 3.14
C PRO A 291 4.95 -34.96 1.74
N GLY A 292 4.37 -35.93 1.05
CA GLY A 292 4.70 -36.29 -0.34
C GLY A 292 4.28 -35.25 -1.39
N ILE A 293 4.15 -33.99 -1.01
CA ILE A 293 3.83 -32.86 -1.89
C ILE A 293 5.15 -32.27 -2.40
N GLY A 294 5.20 -32.02 -3.70
CA GLY A 294 6.38 -31.53 -4.40
C GLY A 294 6.06 -30.48 -5.46
N VAL A 295 7.04 -30.18 -6.31
CA VAL A 295 6.92 -29.24 -7.42
C VAL A 295 7.05 -29.97 -8.75
N THR A 296 6.43 -29.44 -9.80
CA THR A 296 6.67 -29.91 -11.18
C THR A 296 8.14 -29.70 -11.55
N ARG A 297 8.76 -30.71 -12.17
CA ARG A 297 10.13 -30.60 -12.70
C ARG A 297 10.16 -29.79 -14.00
N GLN A 298 9.03 -29.70 -14.71
CA GLN A 298 8.95 -29.16 -16.07
C GLN A 298 9.64 -27.78 -16.24
N PRO A 299 9.50 -26.79 -15.32
CA PRO A 299 10.17 -25.50 -15.46
C PRO A 299 11.70 -25.57 -15.41
N LEU A 300 12.26 -26.62 -14.80
CA LEU A 300 13.71 -26.80 -14.63
C LEU A 300 14.36 -27.51 -15.82
N ILE A 301 13.58 -28.18 -16.66
CA ILE A 301 14.12 -28.98 -17.77
C ILE A 301 14.82 -28.05 -18.76
N GLY A 302 16.11 -28.30 -19.01
CA GLY A 302 16.92 -27.50 -19.92
C GLY A 302 17.36 -26.14 -19.35
N ALA A 303 17.13 -25.89 -18.06
CA ALA A 303 17.66 -24.71 -17.39
C ALA A 303 19.20 -24.73 -17.36
N ALA A 304 19.82 -23.58 -17.55
CA ALA A 304 21.28 -23.43 -17.36
C ALA A 304 21.64 -23.34 -15.87
N LYS A 305 20.80 -22.64 -15.11
CA LYS A 305 20.89 -22.48 -13.65
C LYS A 305 19.50 -22.31 -13.07
N ALA A 306 19.31 -22.74 -11.84
CA ALA A 306 18.12 -22.42 -11.08
C ALA A 306 18.43 -22.29 -9.59
N ARG A 307 17.68 -21.45 -8.91
CA ARG A 307 17.71 -21.33 -7.45
C ARG A 307 16.30 -21.23 -6.91
N LEU A 308 16.05 -21.86 -5.77
CA LEU A 308 14.85 -21.63 -5.00
C LEU A 308 15.09 -20.43 -4.08
N ARG A 309 14.13 -19.51 -4.06
CA ARG A 309 14.06 -18.41 -3.11
C ARG A 309 12.82 -18.59 -2.24
N ALA A 310 12.94 -18.34 -0.95
CA ALA A 310 11.82 -18.38 -0.03
C ALA A 310 11.96 -17.34 1.07
N THR A 311 10.90 -16.55 1.30
CA THR A 311 10.84 -15.63 2.43
C THR A 311 10.16 -16.30 3.60
N VAL A 312 10.84 -16.36 4.74
CA VAL A 312 10.37 -17.01 5.97
C VAL A 312 10.27 -15.97 7.08
N THR A 313 9.09 -15.87 7.70
CA THR A 313 8.95 -15.19 8.99
C THR A 313 9.47 -16.13 10.07
N LEU A 314 10.56 -15.73 10.73
CA LEU A 314 11.18 -16.53 11.77
C LEU A 314 10.30 -16.56 13.03
N GLY A 315 10.21 -17.69 13.70
CA GLY A 315 9.66 -17.82 15.04
C GLY A 315 10.74 -18.15 16.06
N ALA A 316 10.34 -18.51 17.28
CA ALA A 316 11.26 -18.77 18.38
C ALA A 316 12.26 -19.90 18.08
N GLY A 317 13.53 -19.67 18.44
CA GLY A 317 14.62 -20.67 18.32
C GLY A 317 15.05 -20.98 16.88
N THR A 318 14.70 -20.13 15.92
CA THR A 318 14.98 -20.33 14.50
C THR A 318 16.28 -19.66 14.10
N ASP A 319 17.24 -20.44 13.60
CA ASP A 319 18.46 -19.92 12.98
C ASP A 319 18.37 -20.02 11.45
N PRO A 320 18.30 -18.88 10.73
CA PRO A 320 18.20 -18.90 9.28
C PRO A 320 19.45 -19.47 8.59
N ASN A 321 20.62 -19.49 9.24
CA ASN A 321 21.86 -20.06 8.68
C ASN A 321 21.90 -21.61 8.76
N GLY A 322 21.08 -22.19 9.64
CA GLY A 322 20.95 -23.64 9.81
C GLY A 322 19.85 -24.27 8.96
N MET A 323 19.26 -23.53 8.01
CA MET A 323 18.16 -24.02 7.19
C MET A 323 18.64 -24.74 5.93
N SER A 324 17.83 -25.69 5.46
CA SER A 324 18.08 -26.45 4.24
C SER A 324 16.79 -26.71 3.48
N LEU A 325 16.91 -26.84 2.17
CA LEU A 325 15.85 -27.25 1.29
C LEU A 325 15.94 -28.76 1.09
N GLN A 326 14.90 -29.51 1.43
CA GLN A 326 14.73 -30.86 0.93
C GLN A 326 13.96 -30.82 -0.38
N ILE A 327 14.54 -31.43 -1.42
CA ILE A 327 13.92 -31.60 -2.73
C ILE A 327 14.14 -33.05 -3.19
N ALA A 328 13.06 -33.81 -3.26
CA ALA A 328 13.13 -35.27 -3.40
C ALA A 328 14.02 -35.92 -2.33
N ASP A 329 15.02 -36.70 -2.75
CA ASP A 329 16.01 -37.36 -1.91
C ASP A 329 17.21 -36.46 -1.57
N ARG A 330 17.24 -35.22 -2.06
CA ARG A 330 18.34 -34.28 -1.88
C ARG A 330 18.06 -33.28 -0.78
N THR A 331 19.12 -32.87 -0.10
CA THR A 331 19.12 -31.75 0.84
C THR A 331 20.18 -30.75 0.41
N VAL A 332 19.78 -29.50 0.25
CA VAL A 332 20.63 -28.39 -0.21
C VAL A 332 20.65 -27.31 0.86
N PRO A 333 21.81 -26.73 1.23
CA PRO A 333 21.84 -25.65 2.19
C PRO A 333 21.07 -24.43 1.67
N MET A 334 20.34 -23.77 2.56
CA MET A 334 19.74 -22.47 2.29
C MET A 334 20.57 -21.41 3.01
N VAL A 335 20.89 -20.34 2.30
CA VAL A 335 21.64 -19.20 2.85
C VAL A 335 20.77 -17.94 2.84
N PRO A 336 20.84 -17.08 3.86
CA PRO A 336 20.21 -15.78 3.81
C PRO A 336 20.67 -14.98 2.58
N ALA A 337 19.71 -14.39 1.86
CA ALA A 337 19.96 -13.54 0.71
C ALA A 337 20.73 -12.26 1.07
N THR A 338 20.70 -11.89 2.36
CA THR A 338 21.46 -10.78 2.94
C THR A 338 22.24 -11.29 4.15
N PRO A 339 23.58 -11.25 4.15
CA PRO A 339 24.40 -11.66 5.28
C PRO A 339 24.04 -10.91 6.56
N GLY A 340 24.05 -11.61 7.70
CA GLY A 340 23.75 -11.02 9.00
C GLY A 340 22.27 -10.66 9.22
N SER A 341 21.35 -11.17 8.39
CA SER A 341 19.91 -10.99 8.59
C SER A 341 19.50 -11.35 10.04
N PRO A 342 18.64 -10.54 10.69
CA PRO A 342 18.28 -10.76 12.10
C PRO A 342 17.69 -12.14 12.37
N ALA A 343 18.20 -12.83 13.40
CA ALA A 343 17.70 -14.12 13.87
C ALA A 343 16.69 -13.95 15.03
N LYS A 344 15.73 -13.05 14.87
CA LYS A 344 14.72 -12.69 15.88
C LYS A 344 13.34 -13.19 15.45
N PRO A 345 12.48 -13.65 16.40
CA PRO A 345 11.09 -13.95 16.09
C PRO A 345 10.34 -12.75 15.48
N GLY A 346 9.63 -12.99 14.39
CA GLY A 346 8.91 -11.99 13.60
C GLY A 346 9.72 -11.36 12.47
N ALA A 347 11.03 -11.62 12.37
CA ALA A 347 11.84 -11.12 11.27
C ALA A 347 11.53 -11.88 9.97
N ASP A 348 11.32 -11.14 8.88
CA ASP A 348 11.22 -11.70 7.54
C ASP A 348 12.63 -11.86 6.96
N VAL A 349 13.00 -13.10 6.61
CA VAL A 349 14.31 -13.45 6.03
C VAL A 349 14.11 -14.21 4.73
N THR A 350 14.63 -13.66 3.64
CA THR A 350 14.71 -14.37 2.36
C THR A 350 15.91 -15.30 2.36
N LEU A 351 15.65 -16.56 2.04
CA LEU A 351 16.63 -17.65 1.95
C LEU A 351 16.75 -18.11 0.50
N VAL A 352 17.97 -18.48 0.10
CA VAL A 352 18.29 -18.92 -1.26
C VAL A 352 18.97 -20.29 -1.21
N ALA A 353 18.48 -21.24 -2.01
CA ALA A 353 19.13 -22.52 -2.27
C ALA A 353 19.47 -22.62 -3.77
N GLN A 354 20.74 -22.84 -4.08
CA GLN A 354 21.19 -23.14 -5.45
C GLN A 354 20.81 -24.57 -5.80
N LEU A 355 20.04 -24.78 -6.87
CA LEU A 355 19.60 -26.12 -7.22
C LEU A 355 20.71 -26.88 -7.97
N PRO A 356 20.95 -28.15 -7.62
CA PRO A 356 21.97 -28.95 -8.31
C PRO A 356 21.57 -29.24 -9.77
N PRO A 357 22.52 -29.21 -10.73
CA PRO A 357 22.23 -29.37 -12.16
C PRO A 357 21.53 -30.68 -12.52
N GLU A 358 21.73 -31.74 -11.74
CA GLU A 358 21.06 -33.03 -11.98
C GLU A 358 19.52 -32.91 -11.96
N LEU A 359 18.97 -31.91 -11.26
CA LEU A 359 17.52 -31.66 -11.22
C LEU A 359 16.97 -31.04 -12.52
N PHE A 360 17.84 -30.55 -13.41
CA PHE A 360 17.46 -29.92 -14.67
C PHE A 360 17.28 -30.96 -15.80
N THR A 361 17.47 -32.23 -15.46
CA THR A 361 17.40 -33.37 -16.40
C THR A 361 16.59 -34.53 -15.79
N GLY A 362 16.17 -35.47 -16.64
CA GLY A 362 15.52 -36.72 -16.22
C GLY A 362 13.99 -36.72 -16.28
N ASP A 363 13.42 -37.94 -16.27
CA ASP A 363 12.03 -38.17 -16.71
C ASP A 363 10.99 -38.11 -15.59
N THR A 364 11.41 -38.05 -14.32
CA THR A 364 10.48 -37.91 -13.19
C THR A 364 9.73 -36.58 -13.29
N PRO A 365 8.38 -36.58 -13.39
CA PRO A 365 7.63 -35.36 -13.67
C PRO A 365 7.56 -34.40 -12.47
N ALA A 366 7.76 -34.91 -11.25
CA ALA A 366 7.68 -34.13 -10.02
C ALA A 366 8.88 -34.37 -9.10
N LEU A 367 9.28 -33.32 -8.40
CA LEU A 367 10.31 -33.32 -7.36
C LEU A 367 9.61 -33.25 -6.00
N SER A 368 9.49 -34.40 -5.34
CA SER A 368 8.75 -34.55 -4.08
C SER A 368 9.52 -35.42 -3.07
N PRO A 369 9.58 -35.03 -1.79
CA PRO A 369 8.96 -33.84 -1.19
C PRO A 369 9.71 -32.55 -1.54
N LEU A 370 9.03 -31.40 -1.44
CA LEU A 370 9.67 -30.07 -1.47
C LEU A 370 9.36 -29.30 -0.18
N VAL A 371 10.30 -29.24 0.75
CA VAL A 371 10.10 -28.61 2.07
C VAL A 371 11.35 -27.91 2.58
N ILE A 372 11.19 -26.90 3.43
CA ILE A 372 12.30 -26.27 4.16
C ILE A 372 12.44 -26.96 5.52
N ARG A 373 13.68 -27.31 5.87
CA ARG A 373 14.06 -27.91 7.15
C ARG A 373 14.96 -26.98 7.96
N GLY A 374 14.73 -26.91 9.25
CA GLY A 374 15.53 -26.10 10.18
C GLY A 374 15.15 -26.34 11.63
N GLN A 375 15.94 -25.77 12.55
CA GLN A 375 15.57 -25.73 13.98
C GLN A 375 14.55 -24.62 14.23
N GLY A 376 13.77 -24.75 15.31
CA GLY A 376 12.77 -23.75 15.70
C GLY A 376 11.44 -23.87 14.95
N THR A 377 10.75 -22.74 14.82
CA THR A 377 9.45 -22.62 14.12
C THR A 377 9.54 -21.46 13.16
N GLY A 378 9.13 -21.62 11.90
CA GLY A 378 9.06 -20.51 10.94
C GLY A 378 7.88 -20.68 10.00
N ALA A 379 7.30 -19.57 9.54
CA ALA A 379 6.22 -19.56 8.57
C ALA A 379 6.77 -19.14 7.20
N VAL A 380 6.47 -19.90 6.16
CA VAL A 380 6.88 -19.58 4.80
C VAL A 380 5.84 -18.65 4.21
N LEU A 381 6.24 -17.41 3.91
CA LEU A 381 5.39 -16.39 3.33
C LEU A 381 5.25 -16.59 1.82
N GLU A 382 6.38 -16.84 1.17
CA GLU A 382 6.44 -17.06 -0.28
C GLU A 382 7.61 -17.97 -0.64
N SER A 383 7.48 -18.63 -1.79
CA SER A 383 8.57 -19.39 -2.40
C SER A 383 8.41 -19.46 -3.91
N TYR A 384 9.53 -19.38 -4.61
CA TYR A 384 9.58 -19.41 -6.07
C TYR A 384 10.94 -19.89 -6.57
N LEU A 385 10.97 -20.34 -7.81
CA LEU A 385 12.18 -20.68 -8.54
C LEU A 385 12.58 -19.51 -9.41
N GLU A 386 13.83 -19.06 -9.34
CA GLU A 386 14.44 -18.23 -10.38
C GLU A 386 15.23 -19.15 -11.32
N ILE A 387 14.93 -19.06 -12.62
CA ILE A 387 15.50 -19.95 -13.63
C ILE A 387 16.16 -19.14 -14.74
N VAL A 388 17.39 -19.53 -15.10
CA VAL A 388 18.20 -18.93 -16.17
C VAL A 388 18.21 -19.86 -17.37
N GLY A 389 18.09 -19.30 -18.57
CA GLY A 389 18.28 -20.03 -19.83
C GLY A 389 17.09 -20.86 -20.29
N THR A 390 15.94 -20.76 -19.63
CA THR A 390 14.67 -21.31 -20.12
C THR A 390 14.03 -20.37 -21.14
N GLY A 391 13.34 -20.94 -22.14
CA GLY A 391 12.59 -20.16 -23.11
C GLY A 391 11.50 -19.31 -22.44
N PRO A 392 11.04 -18.21 -23.07
CA PRO A 392 10.04 -17.34 -22.49
C PRO A 392 8.79 -18.15 -22.10
N ALA A 393 8.40 -18.07 -20.84
CA ALA A 393 7.12 -18.57 -20.41
C ALA A 393 6.02 -17.67 -21.02
N LYS A 394 4.87 -18.26 -21.31
CA LYS A 394 3.73 -17.50 -21.82
C LYS A 394 3.34 -16.45 -20.77
N ARG A 395 3.39 -15.16 -21.15
CA ARG A 395 2.90 -14.06 -20.32
C ARG A 395 1.48 -14.34 -19.84
N LEU A 396 1.28 -14.29 -18.53
CA LEU A 396 -0.02 -14.40 -17.90
C LEU A 396 -0.75 -13.06 -18.06
N PRO A 397 -2.08 -13.08 -18.25
CA PRO A 397 -2.85 -11.85 -18.28
C PRO A 397 -2.80 -11.18 -16.90
N ASP A 398 -2.79 -9.84 -16.90
CA ASP A 398 -2.92 -9.05 -15.67
C ASP A 398 -4.23 -9.45 -14.94
N PRO A 399 -4.22 -9.61 -13.61
CA PRO A 399 -5.43 -9.83 -12.83
C PRO A 399 -6.44 -8.69 -13.03
N GLU A 400 -7.72 -9.02 -12.99
CA GLU A 400 -8.77 -8.01 -13.08
C GLU A 400 -8.88 -7.25 -11.74
N LEU A 401 -8.46 -5.99 -11.75
CA LEU A 401 -8.60 -5.12 -10.59
C LEU A 401 -10.08 -4.76 -10.36
N SER A 402 -10.50 -4.78 -9.09
CA SER A 402 -11.88 -4.47 -8.70
C SER A 402 -12.24 -3.03 -9.08
N PRO A 403 -13.39 -2.75 -9.72
CA PRO A 403 -13.75 -1.39 -10.08
C PRO A 403 -13.92 -0.53 -8.81
N ARG A 404 -13.38 0.69 -8.84
CA ARG A 404 -13.64 1.71 -7.82
C ARG A 404 -14.66 2.66 -8.41
N LEU A 405 -15.88 2.63 -7.86
CA LEU A 405 -17.01 3.40 -8.36
C LEU A 405 -17.33 4.51 -7.36
N PRO A 406 -17.67 5.72 -7.82
CA PRO A 406 -18.08 6.79 -6.93
C PRO A 406 -19.18 6.34 -5.97
N ALA A 407 -19.02 6.61 -4.67
CA ALA A 407 -19.92 6.15 -3.63
C ALA A 407 -20.42 7.32 -2.76
N LEU A 408 -21.55 7.13 -2.06
CA LEU A 408 -22.01 8.12 -1.09
C LEU A 408 -21.09 8.15 0.14
N PRO A 409 -21.08 9.26 0.90
CA PRO A 409 -20.31 9.39 2.14
C PRO A 409 -20.66 8.31 3.15
N THR A 410 -19.65 7.72 3.78
CA THR A 410 -19.85 6.74 4.84
C THR A 410 -20.49 7.42 6.04
N VAL A 411 -21.63 6.90 6.50
CA VAL A 411 -22.30 7.43 7.69
C VAL A 411 -21.70 6.81 8.95
N THR A 412 -21.34 7.65 9.91
CA THR A 412 -21.16 7.23 11.30
C THR A 412 -22.03 8.06 12.23
N ALA A 413 -22.40 7.47 13.37
CA ALA A 413 -23.23 8.10 14.38
C ALA A 413 -22.61 7.89 15.76
N SER A 414 -22.56 8.94 16.57
CA SER A 414 -22.15 8.88 17.98
C SER A 414 -23.10 9.68 18.85
N LEU A 415 -23.16 9.33 20.14
CA LEU A 415 -23.97 10.03 21.12
C LEU A 415 -23.08 10.93 21.97
N ARG A 416 -23.55 12.15 22.23
CA ARG A 416 -22.90 13.10 23.12
C ARG A 416 -23.89 13.64 24.14
N ASP A 417 -23.41 14.08 25.29
CA ASP A 417 -24.23 14.84 26.23
C ASP A 417 -24.46 16.28 25.73
N VAL A 418 -25.25 17.06 26.48
CA VAL A 418 -25.51 18.47 26.17
C VAL A 418 -24.26 19.36 26.20
N ASN A 419 -23.20 18.92 26.88
CA ASN A 419 -21.91 19.61 26.97
C ASN A 419 -20.93 19.16 25.87
N GLY A 420 -21.30 18.19 25.03
CA GLY A 420 -20.47 17.62 23.97
C GLY A 420 -19.56 16.47 24.41
N THR A 421 -19.66 15.99 25.65
CA THR A 421 -18.94 14.81 26.14
C THR A 421 -19.42 13.56 25.39
N ASP A 422 -18.48 12.72 24.93
CA ASP A 422 -18.81 11.46 24.26
C ASP A 422 -19.49 10.49 25.24
N LEU A 423 -20.66 9.98 24.86
CA LEU A 423 -21.42 8.99 25.61
C LEU A 423 -21.29 7.57 25.03
N GLY A 424 -20.45 7.39 24.01
CA GLY A 424 -20.31 6.16 23.26
C GLY A 424 -21.63 5.79 22.55
N LYS A 425 -22.17 4.62 22.90
CA LYS A 425 -23.45 4.10 22.35
C LYS A 425 -24.61 4.14 23.34
N THR A 426 -24.43 4.79 24.50
CA THR A 426 -25.41 4.79 25.58
C THR A 426 -25.87 6.20 25.90
N ALA A 427 -27.17 6.45 26.03
CA ALA A 427 -27.69 7.74 26.50
C ALA A 427 -28.80 7.53 27.55
N SER A 428 -29.19 8.60 28.25
CA SER A 428 -30.36 8.54 29.14
C SER A 428 -31.63 8.76 28.34
N ALA A 429 -32.66 7.94 28.56
CA ALA A 429 -34.00 8.16 27.99
C ALA A 429 -34.64 9.44 28.56
N ASN A 430 -34.32 9.78 29.81
CA ASN A 430 -34.95 10.85 30.59
C ASN A 430 -34.24 12.22 30.45
N ALA A 431 -33.14 12.30 29.70
CA ALA A 431 -32.37 13.52 29.55
C ALA A 431 -32.06 13.80 28.08
N PRO A 432 -31.98 15.08 27.67
CA PRO A 432 -31.56 15.43 26.33
C PRO A 432 -30.13 14.95 26.05
N PHE A 433 -29.90 14.50 24.81
CA PHE A 433 -28.58 14.14 24.31
C PHE A 433 -28.41 14.68 22.89
N GLN A 434 -27.17 14.73 22.41
CA GLN A 434 -26.84 15.11 21.04
C GLN A 434 -26.51 13.87 20.24
N LEU A 435 -27.17 13.72 19.09
CA LEU A 435 -26.78 12.78 18.07
C LEU A 435 -25.83 13.48 17.09
N GLU A 436 -24.58 13.04 17.06
CA GLU A 436 -23.59 13.50 16.09
C GLU A 436 -23.58 12.53 14.90
N ILE A 437 -24.10 12.98 13.77
CA ILE A 437 -24.05 12.27 12.49
C ILE A 437 -22.86 12.81 11.69
N ASN A 438 -21.95 11.93 11.31
CA ASN A 438 -20.83 12.27 10.44
C ASN A 438 -21.00 11.59 9.08
N LEU A 439 -21.04 12.40 8.03
CA LEU A 439 -21.00 11.97 6.65
C LEU A 439 -19.54 12.06 6.18
N ASP A 440 -18.81 10.96 6.33
CA ASP A 440 -17.37 10.89 6.11
C ASP A 440 -17.03 10.75 4.62
N HIS A 441 -16.91 11.91 3.98
CA HIS A 441 -16.48 12.03 2.59
C HIS A 441 -15.02 11.65 2.38
N THR A 442 -14.17 11.90 3.38
CA THR A 442 -12.73 11.66 3.28
C THR A 442 -12.48 10.16 3.21
N LEU A 443 -13.16 9.41 4.08
CA LEU A 443 -13.18 7.96 4.02
C LEU A 443 -13.70 7.44 2.68
N THR A 444 -14.88 7.90 2.25
CA THR A 444 -15.45 7.44 0.98
C THR A 444 -14.52 7.71 -0.20
N GLN A 445 -13.92 8.89 -0.28
CA GLN A 445 -12.98 9.22 -1.37
C GLN A 445 -11.81 8.24 -1.39
N ARG A 446 -11.28 7.89 -0.22
CA ARG A 446 -10.18 6.92 -0.11
C ARG A 446 -10.57 5.53 -0.55
N ASP A 447 -11.84 5.14 -0.43
CA ASP A 447 -12.34 3.80 -0.77
C ASP A 447 -12.84 3.70 -2.22
N ALA A 448 -13.34 4.81 -2.78
CA ALA A 448 -14.06 4.86 -4.05
C ALA A 448 -13.41 5.76 -5.13
N ASP A 449 -12.24 6.35 -4.86
CA ASP A 449 -11.56 7.42 -5.62
C ASP A 449 -12.33 8.75 -5.70
N ASP A 450 -13.66 8.69 -5.72
CA ASP A 450 -14.58 9.82 -5.80
C ASP A 450 -15.77 9.69 -4.85
N VAL A 451 -16.27 10.84 -4.41
CA VAL A 451 -17.44 10.95 -3.53
C VAL A 451 -18.64 11.43 -4.33
N LEU A 452 -19.76 10.72 -4.22
CA LEU A 452 -21.02 11.15 -4.80
C LEU A 452 -21.62 12.31 -4.00
N PRO A 453 -22.15 13.33 -4.70
CA PRO A 453 -22.85 14.43 -4.06
C PRO A 453 -24.13 13.98 -3.34
N VAL A 454 -24.42 14.61 -2.20
CA VAL A 454 -25.57 14.36 -1.33
C VAL A 454 -26.46 15.60 -1.31
N ARG A 455 -27.78 15.39 -1.41
CA ARG A 455 -28.78 16.47 -1.29
C ARG A 455 -29.45 16.58 0.07
N GLY A 456 -29.32 15.55 0.89
CA GLY A 456 -29.76 15.58 2.27
C GLY A 456 -29.74 14.19 2.89
N PHE A 457 -30.11 14.14 4.16
CA PHE A 457 -30.31 12.88 4.86
C PHE A 457 -31.48 12.97 5.83
N GLU A 458 -32.03 11.83 6.17
CA GLU A 458 -33.07 11.68 7.19
C GLU A 458 -32.57 10.77 8.30
N VAL A 459 -33.02 11.03 9.51
CA VAL A 459 -32.67 10.25 10.70
C VAL A 459 -33.93 9.64 11.27
N PHE A 460 -33.85 8.36 11.61
CA PHE A 460 -34.92 7.55 12.15
C PHE A 460 -34.48 6.94 13.48
N LEU A 461 -35.36 6.96 14.46
CA LEU A 461 -35.23 6.23 15.72
C LEU A 461 -36.40 5.25 15.79
N ASN A 462 -36.10 3.94 15.85
CA ASN A 462 -37.08 2.86 15.81
C ASN A 462 -38.11 3.03 14.67
N GLU A 463 -37.60 3.23 13.45
CA GLU A 463 -38.41 3.44 12.24
C GLU A 463 -39.21 4.77 12.19
N ARG A 464 -39.27 5.54 13.29
CA ARG A 464 -39.87 6.87 13.31
C ARG A 464 -38.87 7.91 12.84
N ARG A 465 -39.23 8.69 11.82
CA ARG A 465 -38.38 9.81 11.36
C ARG A 465 -38.35 10.92 12.42
N ILE A 466 -37.16 11.21 12.94
CA ILE A 466 -36.93 12.27 13.94
C ILE A 466 -36.29 13.53 13.35
N ALA A 467 -35.63 13.43 12.19
CA ALA A 467 -35.07 14.58 11.49
C ALA A 467 -35.02 14.37 9.97
N ALA A 468 -35.07 15.48 9.22
CA ALA A 468 -34.81 15.54 7.79
C ALA A 468 -34.00 16.81 7.51
N ILE A 469 -32.79 16.66 6.97
CA ILE A 469 -31.82 17.75 6.85
C ILE A 469 -31.44 17.88 5.37
N PRO A 470 -31.88 18.95 4.68
CA PRO A 470 -31.39 19.27 3.36
C PRO A 470 -29.94 19.76 3.45
N THR A 471 -29.12 19.33 2.50
CA THR A 471 -27.68 19.67 2.43
C THR A 471 -27.30 20.24 1.07
N ASP A 472 -28.29 20.70 0.30
CA ASP A 472 -28.14 21.20 -1.08
C ASP A 472 -28.51 22.68 -1.24
N SER A 473 -28.40 23.49 -0.17
CA SER A 473 -28.94 24.86 -0.13
C SER A 473 -28.42 25.78 -1.24
N GLN A 474 -27.19 25.56 -1.72
CA GLN A 474 -26.60 26.25 -2.87
C GLN A 474 -25.91 25.26 -3.82
N GLY A 475 -26.48 24.06 -3.92
CA GLY A 475 -25.90 22.91 -4.61
C GLY A 475 -25.52 21.81 -3.63
N PRO A 476 -25.34 20.56 -4.10
CA PRO A 476 -25.15 19.43 -3.22
C PRO A 476 -23.86 19.53 -2.39
N THR A 477 -23.89 18.96 -1.18
CA THR A 477 -22.70 18.75 -0.34
C THR A 477 -22.02 17.44 -0.72
N ILE A 478 -20.83 17.20 -0.16
CA ILE A 478 -20.22 15.87 -0.14
C ILE A 478 -20.16 15.27 1.25
N GLY A 479 -20.53 15.97 2.32
CA GLY A 479 -20.59 15.36 3.65
C GLY A 479 -20.50 16.39 4.77
N GLY A 480 -19.84 16.02 5.86
CA GLY A 480 -19.64 16.87 7.03
C GLY A 480 -20.27 16.30 8.31
N THR A 481 -20.15 17.07 9.39
CA THR A 481 -20.63 16.67 10.72
C THR A 481 -21.86 17.49 11.10
N TYR A 482 -22.90 16.81 11.57
CA TYR A 482 -24.19 17.38 11.94
C TYR A 482 -24.52 16.96 13.37
N ARG A 483 -24.95 17.92 14.20
CA ARG A 483 -25.35 17.66 15.58
C ARG A 483 -26.83 17.94 15.73
N LEU A 484 -27.56 16.95 16.20
CA LEU A 484 -29.00 17.00 16.39
C LEU A 484 -29.29 16.80 17.88
N THR A 485 -29.91 17.78 18.51
CA THR A 485 -30.37 17.61 19.89
C THR A 485 -31.63 16.75 19.88
N VAL A 486 -31.56 15.62 20.56
CA VAL A 486 -32.71 14.75 20.84
C VAL A 486 -33.17 15.07 22.26
N SER A 487 -34.39 15.58 22.38
CA SER A 487 -35.03 15.80 23.68
C SER A 487 -35.26 14.48 24.40
N ALA A 488 -35.57 14.52 25.71
CA ALA A 488 -36.02 13.35 26.44
C ALA A 488 -37.12 12.64 25.64
N THR A 489 -36.98 11.32 25.48
CA THR A 489 -37.77 10.55 24.53
C THR A 489 -38.80 9.71 25.27
N GLU A 490 -39.99 9.54 24.69
CA GLU A 490 -40.96 8.52 25.14
C GLU A 490 -40.56 7.10 24.74
N GLU A 491 -39.41 6.91 24.07
CA GLU A 491 -38.91 5.59 23.70
C GLU A 491 -38.62 4.76 24.96
N LEU A 492 -38.97 3.48 24.91
CA LEU A 492 -38.75 2.58 26.02
C LEU A 492 -37.23 2.40 26.25
N PRO A 493 -36.77 2.38 27.51
CA PRO A 493 -35.39 2.06 27.84
C PRO A 493 -34.97 0.69 27.25
N GLY A 494 -33.73 0.60 26.80
CA GLY A 494 -33.16 -0.60 26.16
C GLY A 494 -32.46 -0.28 24.85
N ASP A 495 -32.18 -1.32 24.07
CA ASP A 495 -31.57 -1.19 22.74
C ASP A 495 -32.55 -0.58 21.75
N GLN A 496 -32.12 0.48 21.07
CA GLN A 496 -32.85 1.19 20.03
C GLN A 496 -32.12 1.09 18.71
N THR A 497 -32.89 1.14 17.63
CA THR A 497 -32.35 1.21 16.28
C THR A 497 -32.32 2.66 15.80
N LEU A 498 -31.13 3.19 15.60
CA LEU A 498 -30.92 4.44 14.89
C LEU A 498 -30.63 4.13 13.42
N ALA A 499 -31.33 4.78 12.49
CA ALA A 499 -31.06 4.65 11.07
C ALA A 499 -30.88 6.01 10.41
N VAL A 500 -29.95 6.10 9.47
CA VAL A 500 -29.73 7.27 8.64
C VAL A 500 -29.98 6.89 7.19
N ARG A 501 -30.87 7.63 6.52
CA ARG A 501 -31.13 7.51 5.09
C ARG A 501 -30.47 8.66 4.33
N LEU A 502 -29.44 8.37 3.55
CA LEU A 502 -28.76 9.31 2.68
C LEU A 502 -29.45 9.42 1.32
N HIS A 503 -29.63 10.65 0.83
CA HIS A 503 -30.21 10.93 -0.48
C HIS A 503 -29.12 11.44 -1.45
N PRO A 504 -28.81 10.69 -2.52
CA PRO A 504 -27.95 11.17 -3.59
C PRO A 504 -28.51 12.44 -4.24
N ALA A 505 -27.62 13.31 -4.72
CA ALA A 505 -28.02 14.49 -5.49
C ALA A 505 -28.67 14.10 -6.84
N ASP A 506 -28.19 13.02 -7.46
CA ASP A 506 -28.84 12.39 -8.60
C ASP A 506 -30.13 11.68 -8.13
N ARG A 507 -31.28 12.22 -8.52
CA ARG A 507 -32.60 11.73 -8.10
C ARG A 507 -32.96 10.37 -8.71
N GLN A 508 -32.23 9.90 -9.72
CA GLN A 508 -32.43 8.57 -10.29
C GLN A 508 -31.77 7.47 -9.45
N LYS A 509 -30.81 7.83 -8.58
CA LYS A 509 -30.15 6.89 -7.67
C LYS A 509 -30.97 6.66 -6.41
N GLN A 510 -31.02 5.41 -5.97
CA GLN A 510 -31.74 5.02 -4.76
C GLN A 510 -31.08 5.60 -3.50
N PRO A 511 -31.85 6.00 -2.48
CA PRO A 511 -31.32 6.33 -1.17
C PRO A 511 -30.60 5.16 -0.52
N GLN A 512 -29.57 5.44 0.30
CA GLN A 512 -28.83 4.43 1.05
C GLN A 512 -29.15 4.52 2.54
N TRP A 513 -29.26 3.36 3.19
CA TRP A 513 -29.56 3.24 4.62
C TRP A 513 -28.35 2.72 5.39
N THR A 514 -28.07 3.33 6.54
CA THR A 514 -27.12 2.82 7.53
C THR A 514 -27.81 2.72 8.88
N GLN A 515 -27.68 1.57 9.55
CA GLN A 515 -28.28 1.32 10.86
C GLN A 515 -27.21 1.20 11.95
N PHE A 516 -27.56 1.65 13.14
CA PHE A 516 -26.73 1.62 14.34
C PHE A 516 -27.60 1.19 15.53
N THR A 517 -27.01 0.42 16.44
CA THR A 517 -27.62 0.12 17.74
C THR A 517 -27.11 1.09 18.79
N ILE A 518 -28.04 1.70 19.51
CA ILE A 518 -27.77 2.52 20.71
C ILE A 518 -28.56 1.95 21.88
N ALA A 519 -28.17 2.26 23.11
CA ALA A 519 -28.94 1.89 24.30
C ALA A 519 -29.41 3.13 25.06
N LEU A 520 -30.70 3.20 25.35
CA LEU A 520 -31.30 4.22 26.21
C LEU A 520 -31.49 3.66 27.62
N LEU A 521 -30.98 4.36 28.62
CA LEU A 521 -31.03 3.94 30.03
C LEU A 521 -32.04 4.80 30.79
N LEU A 522 -32.77 4.19 31.73
CA LEU A 522 -33.41 4.95 32.82
C LEU A 522 -32.29 5.38 33.76
N ARG A 523 -32.12 6.69 33.90
CA ARG A 523 -31.34 7.27 34.98
C ARG A 523 -32.23 8.12 35.86
#